data_AF-A0A6J6EZM2-F1
#
_entry.id   AF-A0A6J6EZM2-F1
#
_cell.length_a   1.000
_cell.length_b   1.000
_cell.length_c   1.000
_cell.angle_alpha   90.00
_cell.angle_beta   90.00
_cell.angle_gamma   90.00
#
_symmetry.space_group_name_H-M   'P 1'
#
loop_
_entity.id
_entity.type
_entity.pdbx_description
1 polymer ?
#
loop_
_entity_poly.entity_id
_entity_poly.type
_entity_poly.pdbx_seq_one_letter_code
_entity_poly.pdbx_strand_id
1 'polypeptide(L)'
;MASAGVLQADMDPVRASEGVIKRYRRLWAMLKEPQILDAADRQAVERAMRSLQDLGFAVEEVEVTTQGDKGVLKFQPRLVAARYHANRLEELMGLRTEELQAKRLLASYDRYKAREFPPSTPHAIAVKQWLTDVFRRVVNQVPDDLKGRVEPAQLFHEVLENRWYLGEKLGRDVGLDFATQDYIEKVLPYRMDSGVLLNK
;
A
#
# COMPACT_ATOMS: atom_id res chain seq x y z
N MET A 1 15.19 -29.38 7.63
CA MET A 1 13.93 -30.14 7.66
C MET A 1 12.83 -29.25 7.13
N ALA A 2 12.19 -29.66 6.04
CA ALA A 2 11.20 -28.88 5.30
C ALA A 2 9.84 -28.88 6.01
N SER A 3 9.30 -27.69 6.27
CA SER A 3 7.95 -27.51 6.80
C SER A 3 7.00 -27.38 5.59
N ALA A 4 6.44 -28.51 5.16
CA ALA A 4 5.36 -28.53 4.18
C ALA A 4 4.14 -27.84 4.79
N GLY A 5 3.73 -26.75 4.15
CA GLY A 5 2.58 -25.95 4.54
C GLY A 5 1.30 -26.79 4.53
N VAL A 6 0.57 -26.72 5.64
CA VAL A 6 -0.80 -27.22 5.76
C VAL A 6 -1.66 -26.46 4.75
N LEU A 7 -1.94 -27.10 3.62
CA LEU A 7 -2.98 -26.65 2.71
C LEU A 7 -4.31 -26.77 3.47
N GLN A 8 -4.99 -25.65 3.69
CA GLN A 8 -6.39 -25.66 4.13
C GLN A 8 -7.17 -26.63 3.24
N ALA A 9 -7.93 -27.54 3.86
CA ALA A 9 -8.56 -28.71 3.23
C ALA A 9 -9.63 -28.40 2.16
N ASP A 10 -9.76 -27.15 1.74
CA ASP A 10 -10.78 -26.67 0.79
C ASP A 10 -10.19 -25.81 -0.35
N MET A 11 -8.86 -25.74 -0.48
CA MET A 11 -8.20 -25.06 -1.60
C MET A 11 -7.90 -26.06 -2.72
N ASP A 12 -8.62 -25.93 -3.85
CA ASP A 12 -8.27 -26.59 -5.10
C ASP A 12 -6.87 -26.08 -5.57
N PRO A 13 -5.83 -26.92 -5.53
CA PRO A 13 -4.46 -26.51 -5.87
C PRO A 13 -4.35 -26.09 -7.35
N VAL A 14 -5.21 -26.61 -8.23
CA VAL A 14 -5.23 -26.30 -9.66
C VAL A 14 -5.86 -24.92 -9.88
N ARG A 15 -6.99 -24.60 -9.22
CA ARG A 15 -7.56 -23.24 -9.25
C ARG A 15 -6.65 -22.19 -8.58
N ALA A 16 -6.01 -22.55 -7.47
CA ALA A 16 -5.05 -21.67 -6.79
C ALA A 16 -3.83 -21.38 -7.69
N SER A 17 -3.33 -22.39 -8.42
CA SER A 17 -2.22 -22.24 -9.37
C SER A 17 -2.61 -21.51 -10.66
N GLU A 18 -3.83 -21.67 -11.17
CA GLU A 18 -4.36 -20.85 -12.28
C GLU A 18 -4.40 -19.36 -11.94
N GLY A 19 -4.81 -19.01 -10.71
CA GLY A 19 -4.79 -17.64 -10.22
C GLY A 19 -3.37 -17.05 -10.16
N VAL A 20 -2.38 -17.87 -9.77
CA VAL A 20 -0.95 -17.47 -9.77
C VAL A 20 -0.42 -17.32 -11.19
N ILE A 21 -0.71 -18.26 -12.09
CA ILE A 21 -0.26 -18.22 -13.50
C ILE A 21 -0.90 -17.03 -14.24
N LYS A 22 -2.19 -16.76 -14.01
CA LYS A 22 -2.88 -15.61 -14.60
C LYS A 22 -2.29 -14.28 -14.10
N ARG A 23 -2.01 -14.19 -12.79
CA ARG A 23 -1.27 -13.05 -12.22
C ARG A 23 0.12 -12.91 -12.84
N TYR A 24 0.87 -14.00 -12.96
CA TYR A 24 2.20 -14.02 -13.59
C TYR A 24 2.17 -13.59 -15.05
N ARG A 25 1.22 -14.08 -15.86
CA ARG A 25 1.06 -13.68 -17.26
C ARG A 25 0.67 -12.20 -17.40
N ARG A 26 -0.19 -11.70 -16.51
CA ARG A 26 -0.55 -10.26 -16.46
C ARG A 26 0.65 -9.39 -16.06
N LEU A 27 1.40 -9.81 -15.05
CA LEU A 27 2.68 -9.21 -14.63
C LEU A 27 3.67 -9.17 -15.79
N TRP A 28 3.85 -10.28 -16.49
CA TRP A 28 4.78 -10.42 -17.60
C TRP A 28 4.41 -9.59 -18.83
N ALA A 29 3.12 -9.53 -19.17
CA ALA A 29 2.63 -8.69 -20.27
C ALA A 29 2.89 -7.21 -19.99
N MET A 30 2.58 -6.73 -18.78
CA MET A 30 2.81 -5.32 -18.43
C MET A 30 4.28 -4.95 -18.24
N LEU A 31 5.15 -5.91 -17.92
CA LEU A 31 6.60 -5.71 -17.90
C LEU A 31 7.19 -5.56 -19.31
N LYS A 32 6.59 -6.25 -20.30
CA LYS A 32 7.09 -6.26 -21.68
C LYS A 32 6.61 -5.07 -22.50
N GLU A 33 5.44 -4.53 -22.20
CA GLU A 33 4.82 -3.46 -22.97
C GLU A 33 4.77 -2.16 -22.15
N PRO A 34 5.51 -1.11 -22.57
CA PRO A 34 5.40 0.20 -21.94
C PRO A 34 3.96 0.70 -22.00
N GLN A 35 3.41 1.12 -20.87
CA GLN A 35 2.09 1.74 -20.84
C GLN A 35 2.21 3.17 -21.38
N ILE A 36 1.48 3.47 -22.46
CA ILE A 36 1.44 4.77 -23.11
C ILE A 36 0.11 5.43 -22.72
N LEU A 37 0.17 6.52 -21.95
CA LEU A 37 -1.01 7.25 -21.47
C LEU A 37 -0.98 8.70 -21.95
N ASP A 38 -2.16 9.28 -22.12
CA ASP A 38 -2.29 10.73 -22.31
C ASP A 38 -1.86 11.44 -21.02
N ALA A 39 -0.89 12.34 -21.12
CA ALA A 39 -0.39 13.12 -19.98
C ALA A 39 -1.46 14.04 -19.37
N ALA A 40 -2.46 14.44 -20.16
CA ALA A 40 -3.57 15.24 -19.68
C ALA A 40 -4.62 14.42 -18.89
N ASP A 41 -4.68 13.09 -19.08
CA ASP A 41 -5.58 12.22 -18.34
C ASP A 41 -4.97 11.80 -17.00
N ARG A 42 -5.03 12.73 -16.05
CA ARG A 42 -4.53 12.53 -14.69
C ARG A 42 -5.12 11.28 -14.01
N GLN A 43 -6.38 10.94 -14.28
CA GLN A 43 -7.02 9.77 -13.65
C GLN A 43 -6.51 8.45 -14.24
N ALA A 44 -6.23 8.39 -15.54
CA ALA A 44 -5.63 7.21 -16.17
C ALA A 44 -4.20 6.98 -15.68
N VAL A 45 -3.41 8.05 -15.58
CA VAL A 45 -2.05 8.05 -15.02
C VAL A 45 -2.02 7.48 -13.61
N GLU A 46 -2.88 7.99 -12.72
CA GLU A 46 -2.96 7.51 -11.34
C GLU A 46 -3.40 6.03 -11.26
N ARG A 47 -4.35 5.60 -12.10
CA ARG A 47 -4.79 4.19 -12.17
C ARG A 47 -3.67 3.25 -12.64
N ALA A 48 -2.87 3.68 -13.61
CA ALA A 48 -1.73 2.91 -14.08
C ALA A 48 -0.63 2.79 -13.03
N MET A 49 -0.26 3.91 -12.37
CA MET A 49 0.73 3.91 -11.28
C MET A 49 0.31 2.99 -10.14
N ARG A 50 -0.96 3.05 -9.72
CA ARG A 50 -1.52 2.14 -8.69
C ARG A 50 -1.44 0.68 -9.10
N SER A 51 -1.84 0.36 -10.33
CA SER A 51 -1.82 -1.02 -10.82
C SER A 51 -0.41 -1.62 -10.82
N LEU A 52 0.62 -0.81 -11.06
CA LEU A 52 2.03 -1.23 -10.99
C LEU A 52 2.50 -1.42 -9.55
N GLN A 53 2.11 -0.50 -8.65
CA GLN A 53 2.42 -0.59 -7.21
C GLN A 53 1.75 -1.80 -6.54
N ASP A 54 0.47 -2.07 -6.85
CA ASP A 54 -0.29 -3.21 -6.32
C ASP A 54 0.32 -4.56 -6.73
N LEU A 55 1.07 -4.58 -7.84
CA LEU A 55 1.82 -5.74 -8.33
C LEU A 55 3.26 -5.82 -7.81
N GLY A 56 3.66 -4.85 -6.99
CA GLY A 56 4.95 -4.83 -6.33
C GLY A 56 6.10 -4.29 -7.18
N PHE A 57 5.81 -3.62 -8.30
CA PHE A 57 6.81 -2.87 -9.05
C PHE A 57 7.01 -1.48 -8.45
N ALA A 58 8.26 -1.03 -8.41
CA ALA A 58 8.51 0.39 -8.31
C ALA A 58 8.41 1.01 -9.71
N VAL A 59 7.79 2.17 -9.78
CA VAL A 59 7.80 3.03 -10.95
C VAL A 59 8.73 4.18 -10.60
N GLU A 60 10.01 4.05 -10.95
CA GLU A 60 10.99 5.12 -10.71
C GLU A 60 10.99 6.19 -11.79
N GLU A 61 10.58 5.83 -13.00
CA GLU A 61 10.74 6.71 -14.15
C GLU A 61 9.47 6.70 -15.00
N VAL A 62 8.94 7.90 -15.21
CA VAL A 62 7.90 8.18 -16.20
C VAL A 62 8.59 8.98 -17.29
N GLU A 63 8.83 8.36 -18.44
CA GLU A 63 9.31 9.10 -19.61
C GLU A 63 8.13 9.94 -20.13
N VAL A 64 8.22 11.25 -19.93
CA VAL A 64 7.26 12.20 -20.52
C VAL A 64 7.78 12.59 -21.89
N THR A 65 7.15 12.09 -22.95
CA THR A 65 7.43 12.53 -24.31
C THR A 65 6.32 13.44 -24.79
N THR A 66 6.64 14.71 -25.05
CA THR A 66 5.73 15.64 -25.71
C THR A 66 5.80 15.40 -27.23
N GLN A 67 4.75 14.82 -27.81
CA GLN A 67 4.62 14.66 -29.25
C GLN A 67 3.45 15.54 -29.74
N GLY A 68 3.75 16.75 -30.21
CA GLY A 68 2.74 17.74 -30.61
C GLY A 68 2.01 18.39 -29.40
N ASP A 69 0.73 18.74 -29.58
CA ASP A 69 -0.14 19.34 -28.54
C ASP A 69 -0.56 18.38 -27.42
N LYS A 70 -0.22 17.09 -27.52
CA LYS A 70 -0.53 16.07 -26.51
C LYS A 70 0.75 15.47 -25.93
N GLY A 71 0.91 15.62 -24.62
CA GLY A 71 1.95 14.90 -23.88
C GLY A 71 1.60 13.42 -23.78
N VAL A 72 2.59 12.56 -23.95
CA VAL A 72 2.46 11.12 -23.74
C VAL A 72 3.34 10.74 -22.55
N LEU A 73 2.78 9.98 -21.61
CA LEU A 73 3.51 9.40 -20.48
C LEU A 73 3.75 7.93 -20.76
N LYS A 74 5.02 7.54 -20.74
CA LYS A 74 5.46 6.15 -20.86
C LYS A 74 5.95 5.64 -19.51
N PHE A 75 5.32 4.58 -19.02
CA PHE A 75 5.72 3.93 -17.76
C PHE A 75 6.63 2.75 -18.04
N GLN A 76 7.77 2.72 -17.36
CA GLN A 76 8.68 1.58 -17.39
C GLN A 76 8.77 0.96 -15.99
N PRO A 77 8.01 -0.12 -15.71
CA PRO A 77 8.16 -0.84 -14.44
C PRO A 77 9.59 -1.38 -14.28
N ARG A 78 10.19 -1.20 -13.11
CA ARG A 78 11.50 -1.79 -12.77
C ARG A 78 11.40 -2.78 -11.64
N LEU A 79 12.21 -3.83 -11.73
CA LEU A 79 12.53 -4.67 -10.60
C LEU A 79 13.46 -3.89 -9.68
N VAL A 80 13.09 -3.79 -8.41
CA VAL A 80 13.86 -3.08 -7.40
C VAL A 80 14.57 -4.03 -6.45
N ALA A 81 15.65 -3.53 -5.85
CA ALA A 81 16.40 -4.24 -4.83
C ALA A 81 15.51 -4.59 -3.62
N ALA A 82 15.93 -5.57 -2.82
CA ALA A 82 15.32 -5.84 -1.54
C ALA A 82 15.32 -4.57 -0.67
N ARG A 83 14.27 -4.37 0.13
CA ARG A 83 14.08 -3.20 1.02
C ARG A 83 13.91 -1.85 0.30
N TYR A 84 13.70 -1.82 -1.01
CA TYR A 84 13.52 -0.58 -1.75
C TYR A 84 12.40 0.29 -1.18
N HIS A 85 11.20 -0.29 -0.99
CA HIS A 85 10.06 0.46 -0.49
C HIS A 85 10.23 0.82 0.99
N ALA A 86 10.83 -0.05 1.78
CA ALA A 86 11.16 0.23 3.17
C ALA A 86 12.09 1.45 3.31
N ASN A 87 13.18 1.50 2.53
CA ASN A 87 14.11 2.62 2.54
C ASN A 87 13.43 3.92 2.07
N ARG A 88 12.64 3.84 0.99
CA ARG A 88 11.89 4.99 0.48
C ARG A 88 10.87 5.53 1.50
N LEU A 89 10.18 4.65 2.22
CA LEU A 89 9.24 5.06 3.27
C LEU A 89 9.97 5.75 4.42
N GLU A 90 11.12 5.20 4.84
CA GLU A 90 11.95 5.79 5.90
C GLU A 90 12.47 7.17 5.48
N GLU A 91 12.97 7.32 4.25
CA GLU A 91 13.45 8.60 3.72
C GLU A 91 12.34 9.65 3.60
N LEU A 92 11.16 9.26 3.09
CA LEU A 92 10.08 10.21 2.88
C LEU A 92 9.34 10.58 4.16
N MET A 93 9.13 9.62 5.08
CA MET A 93 8.17 9.73 6.19
C MET A 93 8.77 9.43 7.57
N GLY A 94 10.01 8.94 7.63
CA GLY A 94 10.65 8.53 8.89
C GLY A 94 10.07 7.25 9.51
N LEU A 95 9.28 6.48 8.76
CA LEU A 95 8.63 5.26 9.25
C LEU A 95 9.44 4.03 8.83
N ARG A 96 9.86 3.23 9.80
CA ARG A 96 10.59 1.97 9.58
C ARG A 96 9.61 0.80 9.58
N THR A 97 9.60 0.04 8.49
CA THR A 97 8.72 -1.11 8.33
C THR A 97 9.38 -2.21 7.50
N GLU A 98 8.74 -3.38 7.44
CA GLU A 98 9.07 -4.38 6.43
C GLU A 98 8.63 -3.94 5.02
N GLU A 99 9.12 -4.64 4.00
CA GLU A 99 8.92 -4.26 2.59
C GLU A 99 7.44 -4.24 2.17
N LEU A 100 6.66 -5.25 2.58
CA LEU A 100 5.23 -5.34 2.26
C LEU A 100 4.42 -4.26 3.00
N GLN A 101 4.80 -3.98 4.25
CA GLN A 101 4.20 -2.89 5.02
C GLN A 101 4.48 -1.55 4.34
N ALA A 102 5.73 -1.32 3.92
CA ALA A 102 6.13 -0.08 3.26
C ALA A 102 5.37 0.15 1.97
N LYS A 103 5.21 -0.90 1.13
CA LYS A 103 4.40 -0.83 -0.09
C LYS A 103 2.98 -0.37 0.20
N ARG A 104 2.34 -0.95 1.22
CA ARG A 104 0.95 -0.61 1.59
C ARG A 104 0.82 0.83 2.10
N LEU A 105 1.77 1.29 2.91
CA LEU A 105 1.81 2.67 3.43
C LEU A 105 2.06 3.68 2.31
N LEU A 106 3.05 3.43 1.44
CA LEU A 106 3.33 4.27 0.26
C LEU A 106 2.12 4.36 -0.68
N ALA A 107 1.43 3.24 -0.94
CA ALA A 107 0.22 3.26 -1.75
C ALA A 107 -0.93 4.06 -1.11
N SER A 108 -1.04 4.06 0.22
CA SER A 108 -1.98 4.93 0.94
C SER A 108 -1.66 6.41 0.77
N TYR A 109 -0.38 6.76 0.92
CA TYR A 109 0.13 8.11 0.67
C TYR A 109 -0.08 8.57 -0.78
N ASP A 110 0.27 7.75 -1.77
CA ASP A 110 0.16 8.11 -3.18
C ASP A 110 -1.31 8.35 -3.58
N ARG A 111 -2.25 7.53 -3.06
CA ARG A 111 -3.69 7.75 -3.25
C ARG A 111 -4.17 9.06 -2.64
N TYR A 112 -3.65 9.43 -1.48
CA TYR A 112 -3.99 10.68 -0.82
C TYR A 112 -3.40 11.88 -1.58
N LYS A 113 -2.11 11.86 -1.95
CA LYS A 113 -1.47 12.93 -2.74
C LYS A 113 -2.21 13.16 -4.05
N ALA A 114 -2.53 12.07 -4.76
CA ALA A 114 -3.29 12.08 -6.00
C ALA A 114 -4.62 12.83 -5.89
N ARG A 115 -5.37 12.58 -4.80
CA ARG A 115 -6.70 13.15 -4.58
C ARG A 115 -6.67 14.59 -4.07
N GLU A 116 -5.76 14.90 -3.14
CA GLU A 116 -5.80 16.16 -2.38
C GLU A 116 -4.90 17.26 -2.96
N PHE A 117 -3.92 16.92 -3.80
CA PHE A 117 -2.88 17.87 -4.23
C PHE A 117 -2.68 17.88 -5.74
N PRO A 118 -2.31 19.02 -6.37
CA PRO A 118 -1.78 19.05 -7.73
C PRO A 118 -0.53 18.16 -7.90
N PRO A 119 -0.24 17.61 -9.10
CA PRO A 119 0.86 16.65 -9.28
C PRO A 119 2.24 17.27 -8.99
N SER A 120 2.39 18.58 -9.26
CA SER A 120 3.58 19.39 -9.03
C SER A 120 3.87 19.67 -7.55
N THR A 121 2.97 19.29 -6.64
CA THR A 121 3.17 19.55 -5.20
C THR A 121 4.38 18.78 -4.67
N PRO A 122 5.33 19.46 -3.99
CA PRO A 122 6.47 18.81 -3.36
C PRO A 122 6.06 17.72 -2.37
N HIS A 123 6.79 16.60 -2.38
CA HIS A 123 6.50 15.46 -1.51
C HIS A 123 6.51 15.85 -0.02
N ALA A 124 7.43 16.71 0.42
CA ALA A 124 7.52 17.13 1.81
C ALA A 124 6.20 17.75 2.35
N ILE A 125 5.48 18.49 1.51
CA ILE A 125 4.19 19.11 1.88
C ILE A 125 3.11 18.03 1.99
N ALA A 126 2.95 17.22 0.94
CA ALA A 126 1.94 16.17 0.90
C ALA A 126 2.16 15.11 1.99
N VAL A 127 3.41 14.75 2.27
CA VAL A 127 3.76 13.80 3.34
C VAL A 127 3.36 14.36 4.71
N LYS A 128 3.72 15.61 5.01
CA LYS A 128 3.38 16.23 6.30
C LYS A 128 1.87 16.22 6.53
N GLN A 129 1.09 16.55 5.49
CA GLN A 129 -0.35 16.54 5.57
C GLN A 129 -0.92 15.12 5.70
N TRP A 130 -0.45 14.17 4.89
CA TRP A 130 -0.87 12.76 4.98
C TRP A 130 -0.59 12.15 6.36
N LEU A 131 0.59 12.43 6.92
CA LEU A 131 0.94 11.98 8.26
C LEU A 131 -0.04 12.50 9.31
N THR A 132 -0.58 13.70 9.12
CA THR A 132 -1.53 14.31 10.06
C THR A 132 -2.95 13.79 9.83
N ASP A 133 -3.43 13.89 8.59
CA ASP A 133 -4.85 13.66 8.25
C ASP A 133 -5.23 12.19 8.24
N VAL A 134 -4.27 11.32 7.92
CA VAL A 134 -4.51 9.89 7.70
C VAL A 134 -3.78 9.06 8.74
N PHE A 135 -2.46 9.15 8.81
CA PHE A 135 -1.66 8.26 9.66
C PHE A 135 -1.90 8.51 11.15
N ARG A 136 -1.67 9.74 11.63
CA ARG A 136 -1.88 10.12 13.04
C ARG A 136 -3.35 10.05 13.43
N ARG A 137 -4.29 10.35 12.51
CA ARG A 137 -5.72 10.17 12.78
C ARG A 137 -6.05 8.74 13.19
N VAL A 138 -5.46 7.74 12.54
CA VAL A 138 -5.67 6.32 12.88
C VAL A 138 -4.94 5.97 14.18
N VAL A 139 -3.65 6.30 14.28
CA VAL A 139 -2.83 5.93 15.44
C VAL A 139 -3.35 6.56 16.74
N ASN A 140 -3.86 7.80 16.68
CA ASN A 140 -4.37 8.52 17.85
C ASN A 140 -5.77 8.05 18.31
N GLN A 141 -6.44 7.17 17.55
CA GLN A 141 -7.70 6.56 18.00
C GLN A 141 -7.48 5.45 19.03
N VAL A 142 -6.25 4.97 19.20
CA VAL A 142 -5.92 3.90 20.16
C VAL A 142 -6.14 4.37 21.60
N PRO A 143 -7.02 3.69 22.37
CA PRO A 143 -7.23 3.97 23.79
C PRO A 143 -5.95 3.85 24.62
N ASP A 144 -5.86 4.60 25.71
CA ASP A 144 -4.66 4.66 26.55
C ASP A 144 -4.24 3.29 27.12
N ASP A 145 -5.19 2.42 27.43
CA ASP A 145 -4.98 1.06 27.95
C ASP A 145 -4.47 0.05 26.90
N LEU A 146 -4.59 0.40 25.61
CA LEU A 146 -4.13 -0.40 24.48
C LEU A 146 -2.87 0.18 23.80
N LYS A 147 -2.39 1.35 24.24
CA LYS A 147 -1.18 1.96 23.70
C LYS A 147 0.04 1.07 23.91
N GLY A 148 0.94 1.10 22.93
CA GLY A 148 2.20 0.37 22.99
C GLY A 148 2.05 -1.15 22.81
N ARG A 149 0.88 -1.70 22.46
CA ARG A 149 0.72 -3.12 22.11
C ARG A 149 1.23 -3.48 20.71
N VAL A 150 1.17 -2.52 19.80
CA VAL A 150 1.62 -2.63 18.40
C VAL A 150 2.30 -1.33 18.00
N GLU A 151 3.39 -1.43 17.25
CA GLU A 151 4.08 -0.26 16.69
C GLU A 151 3.16 0.55 15.75
N PRO A 152 3.21 1.89 15.73
CA PRO A 152 2.26 2.71 14.97
C PRO A 152 2.17 2.36 13.48
N ALA A 153 3.29 2.08 12.83
CA ALA A 153 3.31 1.72 11.41
C ALA A 153 2.70 0.34 11.14
N GLN A 154 2.92 -0.61 12.05
CA GLN A 154 2.31 -1.94 12.00
C GLN A 154 0.80 -1.85 12.25
N LEU A 155 0.37 -1.04 13.22
CA LEU A 155 -1.05 -0.80 13.48
C LEU A 155 -1.74 -0.22 12.25
N PHE A 156 -1.17 0.82 11.65
CA PHE A 156 -1.75 1.43 10.45
C PHE A 156 -1.81 0.44 9.27
N HIS A 157 -0.79 -0.39 9.11
CA HIS A 157 -0.79 -1.47 8.13
C HIS A 157 -1.95 -2.47 8.35
N GLU A 158 -2.13 -2.95 9.58
CA GLU A 158 -3.19 -3.90 9.93
C GLU A 158 -4.60 -3.29 9.79
N VAL A 159 -4.76 -2.01 10.12
CA VAL A 159 -6.03 -1.29 9.90
C VAL A 159 -6.37 -1.22 8.41
N LEU A 160 -5.38 -0.99 7.53
CA LEU A 160 -5.61 -1.00 6.09
C LEU A 160 -5.99 -2.41 5.58
N GLU A 161 -5.43 -3.48 6.16
CA GLU A 161 -5.86 -4.85 5.86
C GLU A 161 -7.28 -5.12 6.36
N ASN A 162 -7.61 -4.68 7.58
CA ASN A 162 -8.94 -4.85 8.15
C ASN A 162 -9.99 -4.14 7.31
N ARG A 163 -9.70 -2.92 6.83
CA ARG A 163 -10.58 -2.18 5.92
C ARG A 163 -10.86 -2.96 4.65
N TRP A 164 -9.84 -3.57 4.05
CA TRP A 164 -10.00 -4.38 2.86
C TRP A 164 -10.87 -5.62 3.16
N TYR A 165 -10.55 -6.36 4.23
CA TYR A 165 -11.32 -7.54 4.65
C TYR A 165 -12.80 -7.22 4.90
N LEU A 166 -13.09 -6.15 5.65
CA LEU A 166 -14.45 -5.68 5.90
C LEU A 166 -15.15 -5.25 4.60
N GLY A 167 -14.40 -4.62 3.69
CA GLY A 167 -14.93 -4.20 2.40
C GLY A 167 -15.32 -5.38 1.50
N GLU A 168 -14.50 -6.42 1.46
CA GLU A 168 -14.81 -7.68 0.76
C GLU A 168 -16.04 -8.35 1.38
N LYS A 169 -16.10 -8.43 2.72
CA LYS A 169 -17.20 -9.06 3.43
C LYS A 169 -18.53 -8.35 3.24
N LEU A 170 -18.53 -7.02 3.16
CA LEU A 170 -19.73 -6.18 3.07
C LEU A 170 -20.05 -5.73 1.63
N GLY A 171 -19.20 -6.07 0.66
CA GLY A 171 -19.35 -5.67 -0.74
C GLY A 171 -19.25 -4.16 -0.98
N ARG A 172 -18.69 -3.39 -0.04
CA ARG A 172 -18.52 -1.92 -0.17
C ARG A 172 -17.37 -1.43 0.71
N ASP A 173 -16.75 -0.31 0.34
CA ASP A 173 -15.77 0.35 1.19
C ASP A 173 -16.43 0.86 2.48
N VAL A 174 -15.87 0.46 3.63
CA VAL A 174 -16.35 0.85 4.96
C VAL A 174 -15.74 2.16 5.46
N GLY A 175 -14.70 2.66 4.80
CA GLY A 175 -13.94 3.83 5.25
C GLY A 175 -12.92 3.51 6.34
N LEU A 176 -11.98 4.44 6.53
CA LEU A 176 -10.82 4.23 7.41
C LEU A 176 -11.19 4.29 8.90
N ASP A 177 -12.06 5.21 9.30
CA ASP A 177 -12.45 5.38 10.71
C ASP A 177 -13.21 4.16 11.22
N PHE A 178 -14.17 3.63 10.43
CA PHE A 178 -14.90 2.41 10.79
C PHE A 178 -13.95 1.20 10.94
N ALA A 179 -13.05 1.01 9.98
CA ALA A 179 -12.08 -0.08 10.03
C ALA A 179 -11.09 0.04 11.21
N THR A 180 -10.77 1.27 11.61
CA THR A 180 -9.92 1.55 12.78
C THR A 180 -10.63 1.14 14.07
N GLN A 181 -11.89 1.54 14.25
CA GLN A 181 -12.67 1.16 15.42
C GLN A 181 -12.88 -0.35 15.51
N ASP A 182 -13.25 -0.99 14.40
CA ASP A 182 -13.41 -2.45 14.34
C ASP A 182 -12.11 -3.19 14.71
N TYR A 183 -10.96 -2.70 14.22
CA TYR A 183 -9.66 -3.26 14.56
C TYR A 183 -9.31 -3.08 16.04
N ILE A 184 -9.55 -1.89 16.60
CA ILE A 184 -9.30 -1.57 18.01
C ILE A 184 -10.16 -2.44 18.93
N GLU A 185 -11.41 -2.71 18.56
CA GLU A 185 -12.32 -3.51 19.37
C GLU A 185 -12.02 -5.02 19.28
N LYS A 186 -11.70 -5.53 18.08
CA LYS A 186 -11.69 -6.98 17.81
C LYS A 186 -10.32 -7.61 17.68
N VAL A 187 -9.29 -6.82 17.37
CA VAL A 187 -7.95 -7.33 17.06
C VAL A 187 -6.94 -6.84 18.08
N LEU A 188 -6.83 -5.52 18.27
CA LEU A 188 -5.81 -4.89 19.10
C LEU A 188 -5.72 -5.43 20.54
N PRO A 189 -6.82 -5.78 21.25
CA PRO A 189 -6.75 -6.28 22.62
C PRO A 189 -5.96 -7.59 22.75
N TYR A 190 -5.88 -8.36 21.66
CA TYR A 190 -5.20 -9.64 21.59
C TYR A 190 -3.78 -9.55 21.01
N ARG A 191 -3.32 -8.35 20.61
CA ARG A 191 -1.95 -8.10 20.12
C ARG A 191 -1.01 -7.78 21.29
N MET A 192 0.21 -8.32 21.23
CA MET A 192 1.28 -8.14 22.22
C MET A 192 2.64 -8.18 21.50
N ASP A 193 2.77 -7.42 20.42
CA ASP A 193 3.82 -7.65 19.40
C ASP A 193 4.86 -6.54 19.35
N SER A 194 4.60 -5.43 20.03
CA SER A 194 5.40 -4.21 19.94
C SER A 194 6.85 -4.37 20.36
N GLY A 195 7.20 -5.36 21.20
CA GLY A 195 8.55 -5.44 21.79
C GLY A 195 8.92 -4.19 22.61
N VAL A 196 7.97 -3.27 22.81
CA VAL A 196 8.13 -2.06 23.62
C VAL A 196 8.05 -2.50 25.06
N LEU A 197 9.21 -2.47 25.73
CA LEU A 197 9.27 -2.55 27.18
C LEU A 197 8.46 -1.38 27.72
N LEU A 198 7.26 -1.66 28.22
CA LEU A 198 6.50 -0.73 29.05
C LEU A 198 7.37 -0.48 30.29
N ASN A 199 8.11 0.64 30.31
CA ASN A 199 8.74 1.12 31.53
C ASN A 199 7.62 1.41 32.54
N LYS A 200 7.53 0.54 33.54
CA LYS A 200 6.78 0.77 34.78
C LYS A 200 7.47 1.81 35.64
#